data_AF-A0A957KK52-F1
#
_entry.id   AF-A0A957KK52-F1
#
_cell.length_a   1.000
_cell.length_b   1.000
_cell.length_c   1.000
_cell.angle_alpha   90.00
_cell.angle_beta   90.00
_cell.angle_gamma   90.00
#
_symmetry.space_group_name_H-M   'P 1'
#
loop_
_entity.id
_entity.type
_entity.pdbx_description
1 polymer ?
#
loop_
_entity_poly.entity_id
_entity_poly.type
_entity_poly.pdbx_seq_one_letter_code
_entity_poly.pdbx_strand_id
1 'polypeptide(L)'
;MADPILFPTETPDHEVRRIDLEESMPGQDDIDRSIAAIETELAALNAKRAALLARLRALRREKISPTQKGGQLALTLRAPVVTNHSSEAEKIALFSTLFKGREDVYPRRFQSAKTGRSGYSPACGNEWVPGICQKPRIKCADCQHQAFLPADGAMLRKHLLGRDLNKASSED
;
A
#
# COMPACT_ATOMS: atom_id res chain seq x y z
N MET A 1 -22.15 -75.78 56.65
CA MET A 1 -22.90 -75.91 55.38
C MET A 1 -22.52 -74.72 54.51
N ALA A 2 -21.83 -75.02 53.41
CA ALA A 2 -21.45 -74.21 52.25
C ALA A 2 -20.70 -72.87 52.46
N ASP A 3 -19.39 -72.91 52.20
CA ASP A 3 -18.48 -71.77 51.98
C ASP A 3 -18.81 -71.02 50.67
N PRO A 4 -18.73 -69.67 50.62
CA PRO A 4 -18.75 -68.93 49.37
C PRO A 4 -17.33 -68.75 48.80
N ILE A 5 -17.10 -69.51 47.73
CA ILE A 5 -16.18 -69.36 46.59
C ILE A 5 -15.23 -68.14 46.61
N LEU A 6 -13.93 -68.42 46.73
CA LEU A 6 -12.82 -67.52 46.40
C LEU A 6 -12.71 -67.42 44.87
N PHE A 7 -12.86 -66.21 44.30
CA PHE A 7 -12.51 -65.96 42.89
C PHE A 7 -11.07 -65.41 42.80
N PRO A 8 -10.26 -65.86 41.82
CA PRO A 8 -8.87 -65.45 41.71
C PRO A 8 -8.72 -64.00 41.23
N THR A 9 -7.68 -63.36 41.75
CA THR A 9 -7.22 -62.01 41.43
C THR A 9 -6.52 -61.99 40.08
N GLU A 10 -7.16 -61.46 39.05
CA GLU A 10 -6.49 -61.05 37.81
C GLU A 10 -7.00 -59.66 37.40
N THR A 11 -6.27 -58.62 37.81
CA THR A 11 -6.29 -57.34 37.10
C THR A 11 -5.23 -57.43 36.01
N PRO A 12 -5.57 -57.27 34.72
CA PRO A 12 -4.55 -57.18 33.70
C PRO A 12 -3.79 -55.87 33.91
N ASP A 13 -2.46 -55.97 34.03
CA ASP A 13 -1.56 -54.82 33.98
C ASP A 13 -1.80 -54.09 32.66
N HIS A 14 -2.61 -53.03 32.71
CA HIS A 14 -2.68 -52.07 31.63
C HIS A 14 -1.42 -51.21 31.73
N GLU A 15 -0.31 -51.76 31.24
CA GLU A 15 0.90 -51.01 30.95
C GLU A 15 0.55 -49.96 29.89
N VAL A 16 0.18 -48.77 30.36
CA VAL A 16 0.09 -47.58 29.51
C VAL A 16 1.50 -47.39 28.99
N ARG A 17 1.75 -47.84 27.76
CA ARG A 17 2.95 -47.49 27.00
C ARG A 17 3.00 -45.97 26.97
N ARG A 18 3.84 -45.42 27.83
CA ARG A 18 4.25 -44.02 27.80
C ARG A 18 4.89 -43.85 26.42
N ILE A 19 4.18 -43.22 25.51
CA ILE A 19 4.75 -42.83 24.22
C ILE A 19 5.73 -41.73 24.60
N ASP A 20 7.02 -42.05 24.58
CA ASP A 20 8.09 -41.08 24.68
C ASP A 20 8.04 -40.18 23.43
N LEU A 21 7.24 -39.11 23.49
CA LEU A 21 7.38 -37.96 22.60
C LEU A 21 8.54 -37.09 23.11
N GLU A 22 9.75 -37.65 23.08
CA GLU A 22 11.01 -36.91 23.14
C GLU A 22 11.42 -36.46 21.72
N GLU A 23 10.48 -35.84 20.99
CA GLU A 23 10.86 -35.02 19.83
C GLU A 23 11.18 -33.61 20.36
N SER A 24 12.45 -33.47 20.74
CA SER A 24 13.24 -32.25 20.96
C SER A 24 12.61 -30.94 20.43
N MET A 25 11.74 -30.32 21.22
CA MET A 25 11.46 -28.88 21.14
C MET A 25 12.72 -28.14 21.58
N PRO A 26 13.20 -27.11 20.85
CA PRO A 26 14.35 -26.32 21.30
C PRO A 26 14.05 -25.83 22.72
N GLY A 27 14.93 -26.16 23.66
CA GLY A 27 14.78 -25.75 25.06
C GLY A 27 14.61 -24.24 25.12
N GLN A 28 13.84 -23.75 26.10
CA GLN A 28 13.57 -22.32 26.29
C GLN A 28 14.85 -21.46 26.20
N ASP A 29 15.97 -21.98 26.70
CA ASP A 29 17.31 -21.37 26.63
C ASP A 29 17.85 -21.15 25.19
N ASP A 30 17.50 -22.02 24.24
CA ASP A 30 17.89 -21.92 22.83
C ASP A 30 17.04 -20.88 22.08
N ILE A 31 15.75 -20.79 22.45
CA ILE A 31 14.86 -19.74 21.97
C ILE A 31 15.34 -18.38 22.49
N ASP A 32 15.64 -18.28 23.78
CA ASP A 32 16.11 -17.04 24.40
C ASP A 32 17.46 -16.59 23.82
N ARG A 33 18.36 -17.52 23.53
CA ARG A 33 19.61 -17.24 22.81
C ARG A 33 19.36 -16.73 21.40
N SER A 34 18.41 -17.34 20.68
CA SER A 34 18.05 -16.92 19.34
C SER A 34 17.43 -15.53 19.32
N ILE A 35 16.57 -15.21 20.28
CA ILE A 35 16.00 -13.86 20.45
C ILE A 35 17.12 -12.84 20.69
N ALA A 36 18.03 -13.10 21.64
CA ALA A 36 19.13 -12.19 21.94
C ALA A 36 20.06 -11.96 20.75
N ALA A 37 20.32 -13.00 19.94
CA ALA A 37 21.09 -12.88 18.72
C ALA A 37 20.41 -11.97 17.68
N ILE A 38 19.10 -12.16 17.46
CA ILE A 38 18.31 -11.35 16.52
C ILE A 38 18.22 -9.90 17.00
N GLU A 39 18.01 -9.66 18.29
CA GLU A 39 17.96 -8.31 18.86
C GLU A 39 19.29 -7.57 18.67
N THR A 40 20.41 -8.28 18.84
CA THR A 40 21.75 -7.76 18.60
C THR A 40 21.94 -7.38 17.12
N GLU A 41 21.53 -8.25 16.20
CA GLU A 41 21.59 -7.99 14.77
C GLU A 41 20.72 -6.78 14.38
N LEU A 42 19.50 -6.69 14.94
CA LEU A 42 18.59 -5.58 14.71
C LEU A 42 19.19 -4.24 15.19
N ALA A 43 19.83 -4.23 16.35
CA ALA A 43 20.55 -3.06 16.85
C ALA A 43 21.67 -2.62 15.90
N ALA A 44 22.46 -3.57 15.40
CA ALA A 44 23.54 -3.29 14.45
C ALA A 44 23.02 -2.73 13.11
N LEU A 45 21.95 -3.30 12.56
CA LEU A 45 21.31 -2.84 11.33
C LEU A 45 20.71 -1.43 11.49
N ASN A 46 20.10 -1.13 12.63
CA ASN A 46 19.58 0.20 12.93
C ASN A 46 20.69 1.24 13.04
N ALA A 47 21.82 0.90 13.68
CA ALA A 47 23.00 1.77 13.71
C ALA A 47 23.54 2.05 12.30
N LYS A 48 23.62 1.01 11.44
CA LYS A 48 24.04 1.15 10.03
C LYS A 48 23.08 2.05 9.24
N ARG A 49 21.77 1.88 9.42
CA ARG A 49 20.75 2.74 8.80
C ARG A 49 20.91 4.20 9.22
N ALA A 50 21.12 4.46 10.51
CA ALA A 50 21.32 5.80 11.03
C ALA A 50 22.56 6.47 10.40
N ALA A 51 23.68 5.75 10.30
CA ALA A 51 24.91 6.23 9.67
C ALA A 51 24.71 6.55 8.18
N LEU A 52 24.04 5.68 7.42
CA LEU A 52 23.76 5.90 6.00
C LEU A 52 22.85 7.11 5.78
N LEU A 53 21.82 7.30 6.61
CA LEU A 53 20.95 8.47 6.54
C LEU A 53 21.71 9.76 6.85
N ALA A 54 22.62 9.74 7.83
CA ALA A 54 23.47 10.89 8.13
C ALA A 54 24.38 11.24 6.92
N ARG A 55 25.00 10.24 6.29
CA ARG A 55 25.81 10.41 5.07
C ARG A 55 24.99 10.95 3.91
N LEU A 56 23.79 10.41 3.68
CA LEU A 56 22.88 10.89 2.64
C LEU A 56 22.50 12.36 2.85
N ARG A 57 22.22 12.77 4.10
CA ARG A 57 21.93 14.17 4.43
C ARG A 57 23.14 15.07 4.17
N ALA A 58 24.35 14.64 4.50
CA ALA A 58 25.57 15.40 4.21
C ALA A 58 25.79 15.57 2.70
N LEU A 59 25.71 14.49 1.92
CA LEU A 59 25.85 14.53 0.46
C LEU A 59 24.77 15.37 -0.22
N ARG A 60 23.54 15.35 0.30
CA ARG A 60 22.46 16.23 -0.20
C ARG A 60 22.77 17.71 0.07
N ARG A 61 23.30 18.05 1.24
CA ARG A 61 23.73 19.44 1.53
C ARG A 61 24.88 19.87 0.63
N GLU A 62 25.85 18.99 0.41
CA GLU A 62 26.97 19.23 -0.52
C GLU A 62 26.46 19.46 -1.94
N LYS A 63 25.53 18.63 -2.43
CA LYS A 63 24.86 18.81 -3.73
C LYS A 63 24.05 20.12 -3.85
N ILE A 64 23.68 20.74 -2.73
CA ILE A 64 22.94 22.02 -2.68
C ILE A 64 23.90 23.25 -2.66
N SER A 65 25.22 23.02 -2.68
CA SER A 65 26.25 24.08 -2.81
C SER A 65 26.55 24.36 -4.30
N PRO A 66 26.86 25.61 -4.69
CA PRO A 66 26.16 26.31 -5.77
C PRO A 66 26.72 25.99 -7.15
N THR A 67 25.96 25.23 -7.92
CA THR A 67 25.86 25.45 -9.36
C THR A 67 24.39 25.33 -9.70
N GLN A 68 23.87 26.25 -10.52
CA GLN A 68 22.47 26.41 -10.95
C GLN A 68 21.66 27.45 -10.15
N LYS A 69 21.74 28.70 -10.64
CA LYS A 69 20.70 29.72 -10.54
C LYS A 69 19.37 29.11 -11.00
N GLY A 70 18.39 29.02 -10.11
CA GLY A 70 17.06 28.50 -10.44
C GLY A 70 16.20 28.34 -9.20
N GLY A 71 15.71 29.47 -8.67
CA GLY A 71 14.54 29.55 -7.79
C GLY A 71 14.42 28.50 -6.68
N GLN A 72 15.27 28.57 -5.66
CA GLN A 72 14.92 27.94 -4.38
C GLN A 72 13.84 28.78 -3.72
N LEU A 73 12.58 28.44 -4.00
CA LEU A 73 11.50 28.69 -3.05
C LEU A 73 11.90 27.99 -1.76
N ALA A 74 12.37 28.77 -0.79
CA ALA A 74 12.34 28.37 0.60
C ALA A 74 10.92 27.84 0.87
N LEU A 75 10.81 26.57 1.24
CA LEU A 75 9.62 26.06 1.92
C LEU A 75 9.57 26.73 3.30
N THR A 76 9.20 28.01 3.32
CA THR A 76 8.35 28.51 4.39
C THR A 76 7.10 27.65 4.34
N LEU A 77 7.03 26.68 5.24
CA LEU A 77 5.85 25.89 5.53
C LEU A 77 4.78 26.80 6.18
N ARG A 78 4.36 27.83 5.47
CA ARG A 78 3.04 28.42 5.61
C ARG A 78 2.29 27.97 4.37
N ALA A 79 1.81 26.74 4.40
CA ALA A 79 0.67 26.42 3.57
C ALA A 79 -0.38 27.51 3.86
N PRO A 80 -0.95 28.18 2.84
CA PRO A 80 -2.06 29.08 3.08
C PRO A 80 -3.07 28.31 3.93
N VAL A 81 -3.53 28.92 5.03
CA VAL A 81 -4.56 28.31 5.88
C VAL A 81 -5.81 28.26 5.01
N VAL A 82 -6.01 27.15 4.32
CA VAL A 82 -7.20 26.92 3.53
C VAL A 82 -8.33 26.69 4.51
N THR A 83 -9.34 27.55 4.43
CA THR A 83 -10.54 27.48 5.26
C THR A 83 -11.74 27.14 4.37
N ASN A 84 -12.91 26.99 4.98
CA ASN A 84 -14.16 26.83 4.23
C ASN A 84 -14.48 28.03 3.32
N HIS A 85 -13.94 29.21 3.62
CA HIS A 85 -14.12 30.44 2.84
C HIS A 85 -13.08 30.62 1.72
N SER A 86 -12.06 29.77 1.66
CA SER A 86 -11.07 29.80 0.58
C SER A 86 -11.71 29.46 -0.76
N SER A 87 -11.11 29.98 -1.83
CA SER A 87 -11.53 29.76 -3.21
C SER A 87 -11.44 28.29 -3.62
N GLU A 88 -12.18 27.90 -4.66
CA GLU A 88 -12.07 26.56 -5.25
C GLU A 88 -10.62 26.25 -5.68
N ALA A 89 -9.93 27.24 -6.27
CA ALA A 89 -8.55 27.08 -6.74
C ALA A 89 -7.58 26.78 -5.59
N GLU A 90 -7.72 27.46 -4.45
CA GLU A 90 -6.89 27.20 -3.26
C GLU A 90 -7.18 25.81 -2.65
N LYS A 91 -8.45 25.39 -2.63
CA LYS A 91 -8.84 24.05 -2.16
C LYS A 91 -8.29 22.96 -3.07
N ILE A 92 -8.37 23.14 -4.39
CA ILE A 92 -7.80 22.22 -5.39
C ILE A 92 -6.29 22.17 -5.27
N ALA A 93 -5.63 23.33 -5.13
CA ALA A 93 -4.18 23.41 -4.94
C ALA A 93 -3.77 22.66 -3.67
N LEU A 94 -4.45 22.88 -2.54
CA LEU A 94 -4.20 22.13 -1.31
C LEU A 94 -4.36 20.63 -1.53
N PHE A 95 -5.49 20.18 -2.09
CA PHE A 95 -5.74 18.77 -2.35
C PHE A 95 -4.62 18.14 -3.20
N SER A 96 -4.23 18.81 -4.30
CA SER A 96 -3.13 18.35 -5.16
C SER A 96 -1.79 18.30 -4.43
N THR A 97 -1.57 19.17 -3.43
CA THR A 97 -0.32 19.15 -2.65
C THR A 97 -0.27 18.03 -1.61
N LEU A 98 -1.40 17.65 -1.04
CA LEU A 98 -1.50 16.62 -0.02
C LEU A 98 -1.61 15.22 -0.62
N PHE A 99 -2.39 15.06 -1.69
CA PHE A 99 -2.68 13.78 -2.34
C PHE A 99 -1.90 13.63 -3.65
N LYS A 100 -0.57 13.69 -3.54
CA LYS A 100 0.34 13.56 -4.68
C LYS A 100 0.50 12.11 -5.10
N GLY A 101 0.17 11.84 -6.36
CA GLY A 101 0.45 10.59 -7.06
C GLY A 101 1.17 10.86 -8.37
N ARG A 102 0.95 9.99 -9.36
CA ARG A 102 1.34 10.28 -10.75
C ARG A 102 0.51 11.45 -11.28
N GLU A 103 1.16 12.46 -11.85
CA GLU A 103 0.52 13.65 -12.43
C GLU A 103 0.14 13.45 -13.90
N ASP A 104 0.76 12.47 -14.58
CA ASP A 104 0.57 12.16 -15.99
C ASP A 104 -0.63 11.24 -16.28
N VAL A 105 -1.25 10.68 -15.24
CA VAL A 105 -2.40 9.78 -15.36
C VAL A 105 -3.28 9.84 -14.10
N TYR A 106 -4.60 9.75 -14.27
CA TYR A 106 -5.53 9.50 -13.16
C TYR A 106 -6.41 8.27 -13.40
N PRO A 107 -6.85 7.58 -12.32
CA PRO A 107 -7.79 6.49 -12.44
C PRO A 107 -9.21 7.01 -12.69
N ARG A 108 -9.92 6.40 -13.63
CA ARG A 108 -11.34 6.64 -13.88
C ARG A 108 -12.15 5.43 -13.43
N ARG A 109 -13.20 5.68 -12.64
CA ARG A 109 -14.15 4.65 -12.24
C ARG A 109 -14.98 4.22 -13.45
N PHE A 110 -15.28 2.93 -13.54
CA PHE A 110 -16.27 2.39 -14.48
C PHE A 110 -17.22 1.43 -13.77
N GLN A 111 -18.42 1.30 -14.32
CA GLN A 111 -19.40 0.30 -13.91
C GLN A 111 -20.06 -0.26 -15.17
N SER A 112 -20.02 -1.58 -15.33
CA SER A 112 -20.70 -2.26 -16.43
C SER A 112 -22.14 -2.51 -16.06
N ALA A 113 -23.10 -1.89 -16.76
CA ALA A 113 -24.52 -2.21 -16.61
C ALA A 113 -24.81 -3.68 -16.98
N LYS A 114 -24.08 -4.23 -17.96
CA LYS A 114 -24.28 -5.60 -18.45
C LYS A 114 -23.77 -6.67 -17.47
N THR A 115 -22.61 -6.46 -16.85
CA THR A 115 -21.99 -7.49 -15.99
C THR A 115 -22.02 -7.14 -14.50
N GLY A 116 -22.56 -5.98 -14.10
CA GLY A 116 -22.55 -5.47 -12.72
C GLY A 116 -21.17 -5.11 -12.16
N ARG A 117 -20.09 -5.40 -12.90
CA ARG A 117 -18.70 -5.21 -12.44
C ARG A 117 -18.37 -3.73 -12.40
N SER A 118 -17.68 -3.32 -11.35
CA SER A 118 -17.12 -1.98 -11.23
C SER A 118 -15.62 -2.05 -10.94
N GLY A 119 -14.91 -0.97 -11.23
CA GLY A 119 -13.48 -0.89 -11.00
C GLY A 119 -12.90 0.43 -11.47
N TYR A 120 -11.57 0.50 -11.53
CA TYR A 120 -10.82 1.66 -12.01
C TYR A 120 -9.93 1.27 -13.19
N SER A 121 -9.82 2.18 -14.15
CA SER A 121 -8.92 2.07 -15.31
C SER A 121 -8.22 3.42 -15.49
N PRO A 122 -6.97 3.48 -15.98
CA PRO A 122 -6.36 4.76 -16.32
C PRO A 122 -7.20 5.48 -17.38
N ALA A 123 -7.41 6.77 -17.20
CA ALA A 123 -8.05 7.63 -18.19
C ALA A 123 -7.12 7.79 -19.40
N CYS A 124 -7.62 7.49 -20.59
CA CYS A 124 -6.86 7.54 -21.83
C CYS A 124 -7.65 8.32 -22.88
N GLY A 125 -7.03 9.31 -23.53
CA GLY A 125 -7.65 10.11 -24.60
C GLY A 125 -7.92 9.30 -25.87
N ASN A 126 -7.19 8.20 -26.06
CA ASN A 126 -7.39 7.28 -27.18
C ASN A 126 -8.40 6.17 -26.87
N GLU A 127 -8.97 6.17 -25.66
CA GLU A 127 -9.93 5.15 -25.27
C GLU A 127 -11.16 5.19 -26.16
N TRP A 128 -11.56 4.01 -26.66
CA TRP A 128 -12.66 3.84 -27.62
C TRP A 128 -12.46 4.46 -29.00
N VAL A 129 -11.28 5.02 -29.31
CA VAL A 129 -10.97 5.46 -30.67
C VAL A 129 -10.74 4.23 -31.55
N PRO A 130 -11.56 4.01 -32.61
CA PRO A 130 -11.42 2.85 -33.48
C PRO A 130 -10.03 2.76 -34.10
N GLY A 131 -9.42 1.58 -34.07
CA GLY A 131 -8.09 1.34 -34.63
C GLY A 131 -6.91 1.81 -33.77
N ILE A 132 -7.12 2.54 -32.66
CA ILE A 132 -6.04 3.02 -31.78
C ILE A 132 -5.96 2.18 -30.50
N CYS A 133 -6.82 2.45 -29.51
CA CYS A 133 -6.93 1.60 -28.34
C CYS A 133 -7.89 0.45 -28.67
N GLN A 134 -7.37 -0.77 -28.73
CA GLN A 134 -8.13 -1.96 -29.08
C GLN A 134 -9.00 -2.50 -27.92
N LYS A 135 -9.64 -1.62 -27.14
CA LYS A 135 -10.63 -2.05 -26.15
C LYS A 135 -11.80 -2.75 -26.85
N PRO A 136 -12.37 -3.83 -26.29
CA PRO A 136 -12.07 -4.42 -24.98
C PRO A 136 -10.96 -5.48 -24.98
N ARG A 137 -10.32 -5.78 -26.13
CA ARG A 137 -9.31 -6.84 -26.23
C ARG A 137 -8.08 -6.57 -25.36
N ILE A 138 -7.62 -5.32 -25.31
CA ILE A 138 -6.51 -4.88 -24.47
C ILE A 138 -6.95 -3.79 -23.49
N LYS A 139 -6.29 -3.73 -22.32
CA LYS A 139 -6.48 -2.63 -21.37
C LYS A 139 -5.66 -1.42 -21.81
N CYS A 140 -6.11 -0.21 -21.49
CA CYS A 140 -5.32 0.99 -21.77
C CYS A 140 -3.98 1.04 -21.03
N ALA A 141 -3.85 0.31 -19.91
CA ALA A 141 -2.58 0.18 -19.20
C ALA A 141 -1.52 -0.62 -19.99
N ASP A 142 -1.96 -1.47 -20.92
CA ASP A 142 -1.09 -2.38 -21.70
C ASP A 142 -1.03 -1.96 -23.19
N CYS A 143 -1.59 -0.80 -23.53
CA CYS A 143 -1.76 -0.35 -24.91
C CYS A 143 -0.56 0.49 -25.37
N GLN A 144 0.04 0.13 -26.51
CA GLN A 144 1.17 0.89 -27.09
C GLN A 144 0.78 2.30 -27.53
N HIS A 145 -0.48 2.51 -27.93
CA HIS A 145 -1.04 3.82 -28.25
C HIS A 145 -1.72 4.50 -27.04
N GLN A 146 -1.29 4.20 -25.82
CA GLN A 146 -1.83 4.87 -24.63
C GLN A 146 -1.54 6.38 -24.71
N ALA A 147 -2.58 7.18 -24.44
CA ALA A 147 -2.50 8.63 -24.30
C ALA A 147 -3.14 9.00 -22.97
N PHE A 148 -2.42 8.79 -21.87
CA PHE A 148 -2.96 9.05 -20.54
C PHE A 148 -3.27 10.52 -20.34
N LEU A 149 -4.38 10.79 -19.67
CA LEU A 149 -4.81 12.15 -19.38
C LEU A 149 -4.22 12.58 -18.03
N PRO A 150 -3.59 13.76 -17.95
CA PRO A 150 -2.97 14.24 -16.72
C PRO A 150 -4.01 14.53 -15.65
N ALA A 151 -3.59 14.43 -14.39
CA ALA A 151 -4.40 14.75 -13.22
C ALA A 151 -4.44 16.28 -13.00
N ASP A 152 -5.13 17.00 -13.89
CA ASP A 152 -5.20 18.46 -13.86
C ASP A 152 -6.24 19.03 -12.88
N GLY A 153 -6.21 20.36 -12.68
CA GLY A 153 -7.14 21.04 -11.77
C GLY A 153 -8.61 20.91 -12.18
N ALA A 154 -8.92 20.80 -13.47
CA ALA A 154 -10.28 20.63 -13.96
C ALA A 154 -10.83 19.24 -13.62
N MET A 155 -10.01 18.20 -13.75
CA MET A 155 -10.30 16.85 -13.32
C MET A 155 -10.50 16.80 -11.81
N LEU A 156 -9.58 17.37 -11.03
CA LEU A 156 -9.67 17.40 -9.56
C LEU A 156 -10.94 18.12 -9.09
N ARG A 157 -11.31 19.24 -9.73
CA ARG A 157 -12.57 19.93 -9.45
C ARG A 157 -13.78 19.02 -9.62
N LYS A 158 -13.87 18.32 -10.76
CA LYS A 158 -14.98 17.39 -11.04
C LYS A 158 -15.00 16.23 -10.05
N HIS A 159 -13.83 15.68 -9.71
CA HIS A 159 -13.68 14.63 -8.71
C HIS A 159 -14.21 15.05 -7.34
N LEU A 160 -13.81 16.22 -6.85
CA LEU A 160 -14.24 16.74 -5.54
C LEU A 160 -15.74 17.07 -5.49
N LEU A 161 -16.34 17.40 -6.63
CA LEU A 161 -17.79 17.60 -6.76
C LEU A 161 -18.57 16.29 -6.97
N GLY A 162 -17.90 15.14 -7.05
CA GLY A 162 -18.53 13.86 -7.35
C GLY A 162 -19.12 13.78 -8.76
N ARG A 163 -18.63 14.58 -9.71
CA ARG A 163 -19.11 14.60 -11.10
C ARG A 163 -18.30 13.64 -11.97
N ASP A 164 -19.01 12.82 -12.74
CA ASP A 164 -18.40 11.93 -13.72
C ASP A 164 -17.81 12.72 -14.90
N LEU A 165 -16.58 12.40 -15.29
CA LEU A 165 -15.91 13.00 -16.45
C LEU A 165 -16.52 12.55 -17.80
N ASN A 166 -17.32 11.50 -17.78
CA ASN A 166 -17.93 10.88 -18.97
C ASN A 166 -19.42 11.20 -19.16
N LYS A 167 -20.09 11.76 -18.14
CA LYS A 167 -21.42 12.33 -18.37
C LYS A 167 -21.20 13.72 -18.96
N ALA A 168 -21.45 13.85 -20.26
CA ALA A 168 -21.85 15.15 -20.77
C ALA A 168 -22.98 15.65 -19.87
N SER A 169 -22.90 16.91 -19.44
CA SER A 169 -23.94 17.58 -18.67
C SER A 169 -25.26 17.51 -19.43
N SER A 170 -26.06 16.49 -19.14
CA SER A 170 -27.48 16.46 -19.43
C SER A 170 -28.19 16.98 -18.18
N GLU A 171 -28.17 18.28 -18.02
CA GLU A 171 -29.03 19.03 -17.11
C GLU A 171 -29.57 20.20 -17.96
N ASP A 172 -30.78 19.98 -18.51
CA ASP A 172 -31.76 21.06 -18.70
C ASP A 172 -32.45 21.30 -17.35
#